data_AF-E4WX32-F1
#
_entry.id   AF-E4WX32-F1
#
_cell.length_a   1.000
_cell.length_b   1.000
_cell.length_c   1.000
_cell.angle_alpha   90.00
_cell.angle_beta   90.00
_cell.angle_gamma   90.00
#
_symmetry.space_group_name_H-M   'P 1'
#
loop_
_entity.id
_entity.type
_entity.pdbx_description
1 polymer ?
#
loop_
_entity_poly.entity_id
_entity_poly.type
_entity_poly.pdbx_seq_one_letter_code
_entity_poly.pdbx_strand_id
1 'polypeptide(L)'
;MPEKKEIANYGGESKIFFQKTPFAEENLVVRVQAFDRGLFSKPYELRVYIHFGEDYPSAENDETDPEKCIPRNPYIIEHFVNVEIFHKKDNKMLDCLGWVTFMPKAECDLWDILKENRLSWEPRKIILKKYYDGFGYLRRIGLRYYDRKPANILMHHGEPKICDFGLACMSKPKEAFQQMGYLRKGAKFQSEMGRSLGAGTPGFCSTCQLFDGWNTMIPIFRLTVFFIFDWPSGTV
;
A
#
# COMPACT_ATOMS: atom_id res chain seq x y z
N MET A 1 -19.41 3.09 25.77
CA MET A 1 -19.54 3.89 24.53
C MET A 1 -18.33 3.55 23.66
N PRO A 2 -18.47 3.20 22.37
CA PRO A 2 -17.31 2.91 21.56
C PRO A 2 -16.48 4.21 21.45
N GLU A 3 -15.21 4.14 21.82
CA GLU A 3 -14.28 5.27 21.71
C GLU A 3 -14.34 5.86 20.31
N LYS A 4 -14.32 7.19 20.25
CA LYS A 4 -14.45 7.98 19.02
C LYS A 4 -13.29 7.58 18.09
N LYS A 5 -13.58 6.82 17.02
CA LYS A 5 -12.59 6.48 15.99
C LYS A 5 -12.08 7.77 15.36
N GLU A 6 -10.80 8.05 15.55
CA GLU A 6 -10.16 9.21 14.94
C GLU A 6 -9.90 8.89 13.46
N ILE A 7 -10.49 9.69 12.56
CA ILE A 7 -10.32 9.54 11.12
C ILE A 7 -8.97 10.14 10.77
N ALA A 8 -8.06 9.31 10.28
CA ALA A 8 -6.68 9.68 9.99
C ALA A 8 -6.54 10.49 8.70
N ASN A 9 -7.20 10.02 7.64
CA ASN A 9 -7.04 10.57 6.30
C ASN A 9 -8.17 10.09 5.37
N TYR A 10 -8.46 10.90 4.36
CA TYR A 10 -9.29 10.57 3.21
C TYR A 10 -8.38 10.37 1.99
N GLY A 11 -8.13 9.13 1.60
CA GLY A 11 -7.65 8.83 0.25
C GLY A 11 -8.81 8.89 -0.74
N GLY A 12 -8.54 9.17 -2.02
CA GLY A 12 -9.58 9.30 -3.05
C GLY A 12 -10.56 8.11 -3.15
N GLU A 13 -10.11 6.90 -2.76
CA GLU A 13 -10.92 5.67 -2.76
C GLU A 13 -10.90 4.93 -1.41
N SER A 14 -10.32 5.52 -0.35
CA SER A 14 -10.13 4.82 0.92
C SER A 14 -10.27 5.71 2.15
N LYS A 15 -10.78 5.14 3.24
CA LYS A 15 -10.83 5.77 4.55
C LYS A 15 -9.91 5.04 5.52
N ILE A 16 -9.12 5.82 6.25
CA ILE A 16 -8.16 5.30 7.24
C ILE A 16 -8.65 5.67 8.64
N PHE A 17 -8.73 4.66 9.51
CA PHE A 17 -9.14 4.80 10.90
C PHE A 17 -7.98 4.41 11.81
N PHE A 18 -7.80 5.16 12.88
CA PHE A 18 -6.96 4.72 13.99
C PHE A 18 -7.84 3.96 14.98
N GLN A 19 -7.40 2.75 15.34
CA GLN A 19 -8.02 1.98 16.40
C GLN A 19 -6.99 1.80 17.51
N LYS A 20 -7.27 2.41 18.67
CA LYS A 20 -6.58 2.03 19.89
C LYS A 20 -7.03 0.61 20.23
N THR A 21 -6.07 -0.30 20.29
CA THR A 21 -6.30 -1.72 20.54
C THR A 21 -5.87 -2.04 21.96
N PRO A 22 -6.80 -2.15 22.93
CA PRO A 22 -6.45 -2.40 24.33
C PRO A 22 -5.77 -3.75 24.57
N PHE A 23 -5.77 -4.64 23.58
CA PHE A 23 -5.22 -6.00 23.65
C PHE A 23 -4.05 -6.25 22.69
N ALA A 24 -3.60 -5.24 21.94
CA ALA A 24 -2.43 -5.38 21.07
C ALA A 24 -1.33 -4.45 21.58
N GLU A 25 -0.08 -4.93 21.57
CA GLU A 25 1.09 -4.14 21.97
C GLU A 25 1.29 -2.91 21.06
N GLU A 26 0.85 -3.01 19.81
CA GLU A 26 0.90 -1.92 18.84
C GLU A 26 -0.50 -1.32 18.58
N ASN A 27 -0.53 0.00 18.37
CA ASN A 27 -1.73 0.65 17.84
C ASN A 27 -1.94 0.23 16.38
N LEU A 28 -3.20 -0.03 16.00
CA LEU A 28 -3.53 -0.47 14.64
C LEU A 28 -4.11 0.66 13.79
N VAL A 29 -3.76 0.60 12.50
CA VAL A 29 -4.41 1.34 11.42
C VAL A 29 -5.32 0.39 10.67
N VAL A 30 -6.57 0.81 10.48
CA VAL A 30 -7.55 0.11 9.66
C VAL A 30 -7.82 0.92 8.41
N ARG A 31 -7.52 0.35 7.24
CA ARG A 31 -7.78 0.97 5.94
C ARG A 31 -8.94 0.28 5.26
N VAL A 32 -10.02 1.01 5.02
CA VAL A 32 -11.19 0.54 4.28
C VAL A 32 -11.10 1.10 2.86
N GLN A 33 -11.06 0.21 1.86
CA GLN A 33 -11.06 0.59 0.45
C GLN A 33 -12.32 0.05 -0.22
N ALA A 34 -13.06 0.93 -0.89
CA ALA A 34 -14.27 0.56 -1.60
C ALA A 34 -14.05 0.80 -3.09
N PHE A 35 -13.99 -0.29 -3.85
CA PHE A 35 -13.69 -0.23 -5.27
C PHE A 35 -14.93 -0.12 -6.14
N ASP A 36 -16.08 -0.58 -5.62
CA ASP A 36 -17.37 -0.47 -6.29
C ASP A 36 -18.30 0.45 -5.50
N ARG A 37 -18.82 1.48 -6.18
CA ARG A 37 -19.79 2.44 -5.62
C ARG A 37 -21.08 1.75 -5.17
N GLY A 38 -21.34 0.56 -5.70
CA GLY A 38 -22.38 -0.37 -5.28
C GLY A 38 -22.48 -0.49 -3.76
N LEU A 39 -21.34 -0.66 -3.07
CA LEU A 39 -21.26 -0.78 -1.61
C LEU A 39 -22.00 0.32 -0.84
N PHE A 40 -22.26 1.48 -1.46
CA PHE A 40 -22.91 2.64 -0.83
C PHE A 40 -24.30 2.97 -1.36
N SER A 41 -24.83 2.24 -2.35
CA SER A 41 -25.99 2.71 -3.14
C SER A 41 -27.27 1.86 -3.00
N LYS A 42 -27.18 0.61 -2.54
CA LYS A 42 -28.33 -0.31 -2.36
C LYS A 42 -28.06 -1.28 -1.21
N PRO A 43 -29.06 -2.02 -0.68
CA PRO A 43 -28.78 -3.17 0.16
C PRO A 43 -28.06 -4.25 -0.66
N TYR A 44 -26.78 -4.47 -0.35
CA TYR A 44 -25.99 -5.55 -0.94
C TYR A 44 -26.03 -6.78 -0.02
N GLU A 45 -26.31 -7.95 -0.58
CA GLU A 45 -26.00 -9.20 0.11
C GLU A 45 -24.50 -9.46 -0.05
N LEU A 46 -23.75 -9.27 1.04
CA LEU A 46 -22.30 -9.38 1.05
C LEU A 46 -21.83 -10.74 1.57
N ARG A 47 -20.66 -11.15 1.10
CA ARG A 47 -19.85 -12.22 1.67
C ARG A 47 -18.46 -11.68 1.95
N VAL A 48 -17.86 -12.07 3.06
CA VAL A 48 -16.51 -11.64 3.46
C VAL A 48 -15.60 -12.85 3.64
N TYR A 49 -14.32 -12.65 3.35
CA TYR A 49 -13.25 -13.61 3.60
C TYR A 49 -12.15 -12.92 4.38
N ILE A 50 -11.61 -13.59 5.40
CA ILE A 50 -10.59 -13.05 6.29
C ILE A 50 -9.30 -13.82 6.05
N HIS A 51 -8.22 -13.08 5.83
CA HIS A 51 -6.88 -13.61 5.59
C HIS A 51 -5.94 -13.09 6.66
N PHE A 52 -5.23 -13.99 7.33
CA PHE A 52 -4.24 -13.63 8.35
C PHE A 52 -2.84 -13.74 7.76
N GLY A 53 -2.02 -12.71 7.93
CA GLY A 53 -0.68 -12.66 7.34
C GLY A 53 0.21 -13.81 7.81
N GLU A 54 0.03 -14.28 9.05
CA GLU A 54 0.76 -15.42 9.64
C GLU A 54 0.55 -16.74 8.87
N ASP A 55 -0.56 -16.90 8.15
CA ASP A 55 -0.84 -18.08 7.33
C ASP A 55 0.03 -18.13 6.06
N TYR A 56 0.74 -17.05 5.74
CA TYR A 56 1.50 -16.91 4.51
C TYR A 56 3.02 -16.81 4.79
N PRO A 57 3.85 -17.68 4.17
CA PRO A 57 5.30 -17.53 4.18
C PRO A 57 5.80 -16.22 3.55
N SER A 58 7.06 -15.89 3.84
CA SER A 58 7.76 -14.74 3.24
C SER A 58 8.06 -14.96 1.76
N ALA A 59 7.85 -13.93 0.94
CA ALA A 59 8.34 -13.91 -0.44
C ALA A 59 9.82 -13.51 -0.47
N GLU A 60 10.69 -14.34 -1.04
CA GLU A 60 12.13 -14.06 -1.14
C GLU A 60 12.55 -13.57 -2.53
N ASN A 61 11.91 -14.13 -3.56
CA ASN A 61 12.13 -13.85 -4.98
C ASN A 61 10.84 -14.13 -5.78
N ASP A 62 10.92 -14.03 -7.10
CA ASP A 62 9.80 -14.31 -7.99
C ASP A 62 9.55 -15.82 -8.21
N GLU A 63 10.54 -16.68 -7.94
CA GLU A 63 10.51 -18.15 -8.15
C GLU A 63 9.98 -18.99 -6.98
N THR A 64 10.02 -18.48 -5.74
CA THR A 64 9.47 -19.14 -4.55
C THR A 64 7.96 -19.32 -4.71
N ASP A 65 7.45 -20.53 -4.39
CA ASP A 65 6.09 -21.02 -4.69
C ASP A 65 5.08 -19.86 -4.81
N PRO A 66 4.80 -19.41 -6.06
CA PRO A 66 4.34 -18.06 -6.30
C PRO A 66 2.92 -17.81 -5.78
N GLU A 67 2.19 -18.84 -5.36
CA GLU A 67 0.78 -18.70 -5.01
C GLU A 67 0.54 -18.41 -3.52
N LYS A 68 1.51 -18.67 -2.63
CA LYS A 68 1.26 -18.65 -1.17
C LYS A 68 2.17 -17.75 -0.34
N CYS A 69 3.06 -16.96 -0.93
CA CYS A 69 3.93 -16.06 -0.17
C CYS A 69 3.44 -14.61 -0.17
N ILE A 70 3.81 -13.83 0.85
CA ILE A 70 3.51 -12.39 0.95
C ILE A 70 4.79 -11.56 1.20
N PRO A 71 4.78 -10.25 0.91
CA PRO A 71 5.92 -9.39 1.20
C PRO A 71 6.23 -9.35 2.70
N ARG A 72 7.46 -9.71 3.09
CA ARG A 72 8.00 -9.52 4.45
C ARG A 72 9.40 -8.93 4.36
N ASN A 73 9.50 -7.64 4.63
CA ASN A 73 10.77 -6.92 4.63
C ASN A 73 10.70 -5.75 5.63
N PRO A 74 11.78 -5.45 6.37
CA PRO A 74 11.78 -4.38 7.37
C PRO A 74 11.31 -3.02 6.84
N TYR A 75 11.48 -2.75 5.54
CA TYR A 75 11.18 -1.47 4.91
C TYR A 75 9.84 -1.46 4.15
N ILE A 76 9.01 -2.48 4.37
CA ILE A 76 7.67 -2.59 3.80
C ILE A 76 6.67 -2.62 4.95
N ILE A 77 5.53 -1.93 4.81
CA ILE A 77 4.45 -2.01 5.80
C ILE A 77 3.81 -3.41 5.73
N GLU A 78 3.72 -4.07 6.88
CA GLU A 78 3.10 -5.39 6.97
C GLU A 78 1.58 -5.24 7.06
N HIS A 79 0.86 -6.06 6.29
CA HIS A 79 -0.57 -6.24 6.46
C HIS A 79 -0.78 -7.46 7.37
N PHE A 80 -1.29 -7.24 8.57
CA PHE A 80 -1.53 -8.32 9.53
C PHE A 80 -2.76 -9.14 9.17
N VAL A 81 -3.82 -8.44 8.75
CA VAL A 81 -5.09 -9.04 8.36
C VAL A 81 -5.63 -8.27 7.17
N ASN A 82 -6.22 -8.99 6.22
CA ASN A 82 -7.03 -8.39 5.18
C ASN A 82 -8.39 -9.08 5.09
N VAL A 83 -9.44 -8.29 4.90
CA VAL A 83 -10.81 -8.76 4.74
C VAL A 83 -11.28 -8.39 3.35
N GLU A 84 -11.46 -9.38 2.48
CA GLU A 84 -12.03 -9.16 1.15
C GLU A 84 -13.55 -9.18 1.19
N ILE A 85 -14.20 -8.27 0.44
CA ILE A 85 -15.65 -8.09 0.41
C ILE A 85 -16.15 -8.39 -1.01
N PHE A 86 -17.09 -9.34 -1.12
CA PHE A 86 -17.69 -9.76 -2.38
C PHE A 86 -19.21 -9.68 -2.33
N HIS A 87 -19.83 -9.62 -3.51
CA HIS A 87 -21.26 -9.87 -3.63
C HIS A 87 -21.54 -11.36 -3.36
N LYS A 88 -22.58 -11.71 -2.60
CA LYS A 88 -22.89 -13.11 -2.25
C LYS A 88 -23.19 -14.01 -3.46
N LYS A 89 -23.65 -13.41 -4.56
CA LYS A 89 -23.85 -14.08 -5.87
C LYS A 89 -22.57 -14.28 -6.68
N ASP A 90 -21.46 -13.63 -6.31
CA ASP A 90 -20.16 -13.89 -6.91
C ASP A 90 -19.57 -15.17 -6.29
N ASN A 91 -20.08 -16.31 -6.76
CA ASN A 91 -19.68 -17.63 -6.25
C ASN A 91 -18.22 -17.98 -6.56
N LYS A 92 -17.60 -17.29 -7.53
CA LYS A 92 -16.22 -17.52 -7.96
C LYS A 92 -15.24 -16.50 -7.34
N MET A 93 -15.74 -15.53 -6.58
CA MET A 93 -14.94 -14.48 -5.93
C MET A 93 -14.02 -13.78 -6.93
N LEU A 94 -14.56 -13.45 -8.10
CA LEU A 94 -13.79 -12.84 -9.18
C LEU A 94 -13.69 -11.33 -9.01
N ASP A 95 -14.76 -10.68 -8.54
CA ASP A 95 -14.89 -9.22 -8.49
C ASP A 95 -14.97 -8.73 -7.03
N CYS A 96 -13.80 -8.44 -6.47
CA CYS A 96 -13.69 -7.84 -5.14
C CYS A 96 -14.30 -6.43 -5.17
N LEU A 97 -15.33 -6.22 -4.34
CA LEU A 97 -16.06 -4.95 -4.21
C LEU A 97 -15.29 -3.94 -3.36
N GLY A 98 -14.46 -4.43 -2.45
CA GLY A 98 -13.68 -3.64 -1.51
C GLY A 98 -12.96 -4.54 -0.52
N TRP A 99 -12.07 -3.95 0.27
CA TRP A 99 -11.41 -4.66 1.36
C TRP A 99 -11.19 -3.80 2.59
N VAL A 100 -10.83 -4.48 3.68
CA VAL A 100 -10.39 -3.86 4.93
C VAL A 100 -9.04 -4.44 5.32
N THR A 101 -8.02 -3.59 5.37
CA THR A 101 -6.64 -3.99 5.67
C THR A 101 -6.23 -3.45 7.04
N PHE A 102 -5.61 -4.30 7.85
CA PHE A 102 -5.08 -3.99 9.17
C PHE A 102 -3.55 -3.96 9.10
N MET A 103 -2.94 -2.89 9.60
CA MET A 103 -1.50 -2.65 9.54
C MET A 103 -1.04 -1.88 10.79
N PRO A 104 0.25 -1.87 11.11
CA PRO A 104 0.73 -1.16 12.29
C PRO A 104 0.61 0.36 12.10
N LYS A 105 0.38 1.08 13.20
CA LYS A 105 0.36 2.54 13.20
C LYS A 105 1.78 3.11 13.22
N ALA A 106 2.16 3.72 12.10
CA ALA A 106 3.34 4.57 11.99
C ALA A 106 3.21 5.86 12.80
N GLU A 107 4.34 6.44 13.23
CA GLU A 107 4.35 7.70 13.98
C GLU A 107 4.00 8.89 13.08
N CYS A 108 4.49 8.90 11.84
CA CYS A 108 4.21 9.91 10.82
C CYS A 108 4.61 9.39 9.43
N ASP A 109 4.37 10.17 8.38
CA ASP A 109 4.98 9.94 7.07
C ASP A 109 6.22 10.82 6.86
N LEU A 110 6.99 10.50 5.81
CA LEU A 110 8.20 11.24 5.49
C LEU A 110 7.93 12.69 5.08
N TRP A 111 6.75 12.97 4.52
CA TRP A 111 6.37 14.33 4.15
C TRP A 111 6.26 15.22 5.39
N ASP A 112 5.64 14.73 6.46
CA ASP A 112 5.55 15.45 7.74
C ASP A 112 6.93 15.76 8.32
N ILE A 113 7.89 14.83 8.19
CA ILE A 113 9.26 15.05 8.67
C ILE A 113 9.97 16.13 7.88
N LEU A 114 9.83 16.08 6.55
CA LEU A 114 10.48 17.02 5.65
C LEU A 114 9.92 18.43 5.78
N LYS A 115 8.59 18.54 5.87
CA LYS A 115 7.90 19.83 6.01
C LYS A 115 8.33 20.58 7.27
N GLU A 116 8.57 19.86 8.36
CA GLU A 116 8.98 20.44 9.64
C GLU A 116 10.51 20.56 9.78
N ASN A 117 11.27 20.17 8.74
CA ASN A 117 12.73 20.15 8.73
C ASN A 117 13.34 19.40 9.93
N ARG A 118 12.69 18.32 10.39
CA ARG A 118 13.04 17.60 11.64
C ARG A 118 14.31 16.76 11.55
N LEU A 119 14.86 16.55 10.36
CA LEU A 119 16.03 15.70 10.15
C LEU A 119 17.17 16.46 9.51
N SER A 120 18.36 16.26 10.06
CA SER A 120 19.61 16.64 9.42
C SER A 120 19.96 15.71 8.25
N TRP A 121 21.01 16.06 7.53
CA TRP A 121 21.48 15.40 6.32
C TRP A 121 21.74 13.89 6.45
N GLU A 122 22.47 13.46 7.48
CA GLU A 122 22.89 12.05 7.61
C GLU A 122 21.71 11.10 7.86
N PRO A 123 20.75 11.39 8.77
CA PRO A 123 19.53 10.62 8.90
C PRO A 123 18.74 10.49 7.59
N ARG A 124 18.67 11.56 6.77
CA ARG A 124 18.00 11.50 5.46
C ARG A 124 18.69 10.49 4.55
N LYS A 125 20.01 10.50 4.41
CA LYS A 125 20.70 9.48 3.59
C LYS A 125 20.39 8.05 4.03
N ILE A 126 20.35 7.80 5.35
CA ILE A 126 20.06 6.47 5.90
C ILE A 126 18.65 6.04 5.52
N ILE A 127 17.65 6.93 5.70
CA ILE A 127 16.26 6.67 5.29
C ILE A 127 16.19 6.37 3.79
N LEU A 128 16.88 7.16 2.97
CA LEU A 128 16.86 6.96 1.53
C LEU A 128 17.43 5.60 1.15
N LYS A 129 18.57 5.21 1.71
CA LYS A 129 19.19 3.90 1.47
C LYS A 129 18.24 2.76 1.83
N LYS A 130 17.61 2.83 3.00
CA LYS A 130 16.64 1.83 3.46
C LYS A 130 15.40 1.77 2.55
N TYR A 131 14.90 2.91 2.09
CA TYR A 131 13.84 2.97 1.08
C TYR A 131 14.25 2.30 -0.24
N TYR A 132 15.48 2.53 -0.72
CA TYR A 132 16.02 1.85 -1.90
C TYR A 132 16.06 0.33 -1.70
N ASP A 133 16.50 -0.15 -0.54
CA ASP A 133 16.54 -1.58 -0.22
C ASP A 133 15.14 -2.19 -0.23
N GLY A 134 14.15 -1.50 0.36
CA GLY A 134 12.73 -1.90 0.32
C GLY A 134 12.17 -1.93 -1.09
N PHE A 135 12.43 -0.90 -1.90
CA PHE A 135 11.99 -0.85 -3.30
C PHE A 135 12.66 -1.95 -4.15
N GLY A 136 13.95 -2.19 -3.94
CA GLY A 136 14.69 -3.28 -4.59
C GLY A 136 14.12 -4.65 -4.23
N TYR A 137 13.70 -4.84 -2.98
CA TYR A 137 12.99 -6.03 -2.53
C TYR A 137 11.65 -6.22 -3.27
N LEU A 138 10.79 -5.20 -3.34
CA LEU A 138 9.52 -5.28 -4.07
C LEU A 138 9.72 -5.71 -5.53
N ARG A 139 10.72 -5.12 -6.20
CA ARG A 139 11.08 -5.50 -7.58
C ARG A 139 11.52 -6.96 -7.68
N ARG A 140 12.31 -7.45 -6.72
CA ARG A 140 12.83 -8.83 -6.70
C ARG A 140 11.72 -9.87 -6.52
N ILE A 141 10.69 -9.57 -5.73
CA ILE A 141 9.52 -10.45 -5.56
C ILE A 141 8.47 -10.30 -6.67
N GLY A 142 8.76 -9.47 -7.69
CA GLY A 142 7.92 -9.26 -8.87
C GLY A 142 6.85 -8.16 -8.73
N LEU A 143 6.78 -7.48 -7.58
CA LEU A 143 5.81 -6.41 -7.33
C LEU A 143 6.35 -5.07 -7.84
N ARG A 144 5.70 -4.49 -8.85
CA ARG A 144 6.04 -3.16 -9.34
C ARG A 144 5.23 -2.12 -8.59
N TYR A 145 5.91 -1.16 -7.98
CA TYR A 145 5.33 -0.11 -7.17
C TYR A 145 5.45 1.25 -7.87
N TYR A 146 4.32 1.90 -8.16
CA TYR A 146 4.30 3.13 -8.96
C TYR A 146 3.99 4.42 -8.19
N ASP A 147 3.41 4.36 -6.97
CA ASP A 147 3.03 5.55 -6.19
C ASP A 147 4.17 6.06 -5.29
N ARG A 148 5.30 6.41 -5.90
CA ARG A 148 6.51 6.82 -5.19
C ARG A 148 6.43 8.30 -4.78
N LYS A 149 6.10 8.56 -3.52
CA LYS A 149 6.04 9.91 -2.93
C LYS A 149 6.34 9.85 -1.42
N PRO A 150 6.81 10.96 -0.78
CA PRO A 150 7.14 10.94 0.64
C PRO A 150 5.96 10.57 1.55
N ALA A 151 4.73 10.93 1.18
CA ALA A 151 3.53 10.56 1.91
C ALA A 151 3.25 9.04 1.96
N ASN A 152 3.86 8.25 1.06
CA ASN A 152 3.77 6.77 1.07
C ASN A 152 5.01 6.10 1.67
N ILE A 153 5.84 6.87 2.38
CA ILE A 153 6.96 6.37 3.17
C ILE A 153 6.64 6.68 4.62
N LEU A 154 6.14 5.67 5.33
CA LEU A 154 5.82 5.78 6.74
C LEU A 154 7.07 5.66 7.58
N MET A 155 7.14 6.39 8.69
CA MET A 155 8.13 6.15 9.73
C MET A 155 7.47 5.33 10.82
N HIS A 156 8.00 4.14 11.06
CA HIS A 156 7.54 3.24 12.10
C HIS A 156 8.73 2.75 12.91
N HIS A 157 8.78 3.08 14.19
CA HIS A 157 9.90 2.77 15.10
C HIS A 157 11.26 3.25 14.56
N GLY A 158 11.27 4.43 13.92
CA GLY A 158 12.47 5.02 13.34
C GLY A 158 12.92 4.42 12.00
N GLU A 159 12.19 3.43 11.49
CA GLU A 159 12.46 2.77 10.21
C GLU A 159 11.49 3.25 9.12
N PRO A 160 11.97 3.51 7.89
CA PRO A 160 11.09 3.85 6.79
C PRO A 160 10.38 2.60 6.25
N LYS A 161 9.07 2.67 6.08
CA LYS A 161 8.22 1.62 5.53
C LYS A 161 7.43 2.12 4.34
N ILE A 162 7.62 1.48 3.18
CA ILE A 162 6.80 1.72 1.98
C ILE A 162 5.38 1.24 2.28
N CYS A 163 4.40 2.09 2.03
CA CYS A 163 2.98 1.79 2.19
C CYS A 163 2.19 2.10 0.92
N ASP A 164 0.88 1.89 0.99
CA ASP A 164 -0.10 2.19 -0.06
C ASP A 164 0.17 1.53 -1.43
N PHE A 165 -0.21 0.26 -1.54
CA PHE A 165 -0.11 -0.52 -2.77
C PHE A 165 -1.26 -0.27 -3.77
N GLY A 166 -2.00 0.84 -3.61
CA GLY A 166 -3.11 1.20 -4.50
C GLY A 166 -2.71 1.27 -5.98
N LEU A 167 -1.45 1.59 -6.31
CA LEU A 167 -0.94 1.59 -7.68
C LEU A 167 0.09 0.49 -7.95
N ALA A 168 0.15 -0.57 -7.14
CA ALA A 168 1.07 -1.68 -7.36
C ALA A 168 0.54 -2.66 -8.44
N CYS A 169 1.44 -3.34 -9.15
CA CYS A 169 1.04 -4.37 -10.11
C CYS A 169 2.03 -5.53 -10.21
N MET A 170 1.57 -6.61 -10.83
CA MET A 170 2.39 -7.76 -11.21
C MET A 170 2.00 -8.25 -12.61
N SER A 171 2.95 -8.80 -13.37
CA SER A 171 2.67 -9.44 -14.66
C SER A 171 1.93 -10.77 -14.50
N LYS A 172 2.20 -11.49 -13.41
CA LYS A 172 1.50 -12.69 -12.98
C LYS A 172 0.99 -12.45 -11.56
N PRO A 173 -0.28 -12.08 -11.38
CA PRO A 173 -0.85 -11.86 -10.05
C PRO A 173 -0.71 -13.11 -9.19
N LYS A 174 -0.20 -12.92 -7.96
CA LYS A 174 -0.07 -13.97 -6.95
C LYS A 174 -1.32 -13.93 -6.06
N GLU A 175 -1.95 -15.08 -5.81
CA GLU A 175 -3.21 -15.12 -5.04
C GLU A 175 -3.02 -14.58 -3.61
N ALA A 176 -1.95 -14.98 -2.91
CA ALA A 176 -1.63 -14.47 -1.58
C ALA A 176 -1.48 -12.94 -1.51
N PHE A 177 -0.91 -12.31 -2.54
CA PHE A 177 -0.79 -10.86 -2.61
C PHE A 177 -2.16 -10.21 -2.76
N GLN A 178 -3.09 -10.87 -3.44
CA GLN A 178 -4.46 -10.39 -3.60
C GLN A 178 -5.24 -10.52 -2.29
N GLN A 179 -5.20 -11.72 -1.72
CA GLN A 179 -5.84 -12.07 -0.46
C GLN A 179 -5.38 -11.15 0.68
N MET A 180 -4.09 -10.80 0.73
CA MET A 180 -3.53 -9.89 1.75
C MET A 180 -3.61 -8.39 1.40
N GLY A 181 -4.33 -8.00 0.34
CA GLY A 181 -4.61 -6.59 0.06
C GLY A 181 -3.41 -5.78 -0.47
N TYR A 182 -2.40 -6.46 -1.02
CA TYR A 182 -1.31 -5.82 -1.77
C TYR A 182 -1.68 -5.61 -3.24
N LEU A 183 -2.55 -6.46 -3.78
CA LEU A 183 -3.04 -6.39 -5.16
C LEU A 183 -4.54 -6.61 -5.22
N ARG A 184 -5.23 -5.95 -6.12
CA ARG A 184 -6.66 -6.14 -6.31
C ARG A 184 -6.97 -7.42 -7.10
N LYS A 185 -8.08 -8.08 -6.73
CA LYS A 185 -8.74 -9.15 -7.48
C LYS A 185 -9.84 -8.58 -8.38
N GLY A 186 -9.91 -9.00 -9.64
CA GLY A 186 -10.90 -8.48 -10.60
C GLY A 186 -10.56 -8.76 -12.06
N ALA A 187 -11.45 -9.42 -12.80
CA ALA A 187 -11.32 -9.60 -14.25
C ALA A 187 -11.79 -8.36 -15.04
N LYS A 188 -12.74 -7.61 -14.48
CA LYS A 188 -13.28 -6.35 -15.06
C LYS A 188 -12.22 -5.28 -15.26
N PHE A 189 -11.14 -5.37 -14.51
CA PHE A 189 -10.00 -4.49 -14.60
C PHE A 189 -8.81 -5.28 -15.11
N GLN A 190 -8.95 -6.23 -16.04
CA GLN A 190 -7.83 -6.90 -16.73
C GLN A 190 -7.80 -6.45 -18.21
N SER A 191 -6.63 -6.15 -18.73
CA SER A 191 -6.34 -5.73 -20.10
C SER A 191 -5.43 -6.81 -20.66
N GLU A 192 -5.46 -6.99 -21.96
CA GLU A 192 -4.72 -8.04 -22.67
C GLU A 192 -3.19 -8.03 -22.41
N MET A 193 -2.63 -6.97 -21.80
CA MET A 193 -1.21 -6.89 -21.41
C MET A 193 -0.93 -6.95 -19.90
N GLY A 194 -1.95 -7.12 -19.04
CA GLY A 194 -1.83 -7.56 -17.63
C GLY A 194 -1.13 -6.63 -16.62
N ARG A 195 -0.60 -5.46 -17.03
CA ARG A 195 0.33 -4.68 -16.19
C ARG A 195 -0.30 -3.60 -15.29
N SER A 196 -1.55 -3.18 -15.44
CA SER A 196 -2.10 -2.02 -14.68
C SER A 196 -3.13 -2.38 -13.61
N LEU A 197 -3.30 -3.67 -13.37
CA LEU A 197 -4.66 -4.18 -13.18
C LEU A 197 -4.87 -5.03 -11.94
N GLY A 198 -3.76 -5.42 -11.31
CA GLY A 198 -3.72 -5.76 -9.90
C GLY A 198 -3.65 -4.54 -8.97
N ALA A 199 -3.77 -3.31 -9.47
CA ALA A 199 -3.73 -2.11 -8.64
C ALA A 199 -5.09 -1.84 -7.97
N GLY A 200 -5.08 -1.31 -6.74
CA GLY A 200 -6.27 -0.76 -6.08
C GLY A 200 -6.97 0.31 -6.92
N THR A 201 -6.21 1.11 -7.69
CA THR A 201 -6.73 2.15 -8.59
C THR A 201 -6.15 2.01 -10.02
N PRO A 202 -6.71 1.11 -10.84
CA PRO A 202 -6.11 0.70 -12.12
C PRO A 202 -5.94 1.81 -13.15
N GLY A 203 -6.81 2.84 -13.12
CA GLY A 203 -6.75 3.98 -14.02
C GLY A 203 -5.42 4.75 -13.96
N PHE A 204 -4.71 4.71 -12.83
CA PHE A 204 -3.44 5.42 -12.61
C PHE A 204 -2.22 4.48 -12.53
N CYS A 205 -2.40 3.16 -12.67
CA CYS A 205 -1.30 2.21 -12.54
C CYS A 205 -0.48 2.08 -13.85
N SER A 206 -1.09 2.36 -15.00
CA SER A 206 -0.39 2.46 -16.31
C SER A 206 -0.45 3.83 -16.96
N THR A 207 -1.28 4.75 -16.46
CA THR A 207 -1.31 6.13 -16.98
C THR A 207 -0.58 7.06 -16.04
N CYS A 208 0.29 7.86 -16.63
CA CYS A 208 1.24 8.75 -16.00
C CYS A 208 0.54 9.73 -15.03
N GLN A 209 0.64 9.51 -13.71
CA GLN A 209 0.36 10.59 -12.76
C GLN A 209 1.52 11.58 -12.78
N LEU A 210 1.25 12.83 -13.23
CA LEU A 210 2.12 14.02 -13.31
C LEU A 210 3.53 13.86 -13.93
N PHE A 211 4.01 12.65 -14.16
CA PHE A 211 5.37 12.33 -14.52
C PHE A 211 5.42 11.03 -15.33
N ASP A 212 6.21 11.03 -16.40
CA ASP A 212 6.17 10.04 -17.47
C ASP A 212 6.63 8.62 -17.04
N GLY A 213 5.68 7.83 -16.50
CA GLY A 213 5.22 6.55 -17.03
C GLY A 213 6.11 5.31 -17.03
N TRP A 214 7.43 5.41 -16.98
CA TRP A 214 8.29 4.21 -16.99
C TRP A 214 8.79 3.87 -15.58
N ASN A 215 8.96 2.57 -15.29
CA ASN A 215 9.67 2.07 -14.10
C ASN A 215 11.17 2.37 -14.19
N THR A 216 11.50 3.62 -14.46
CA THR A 216 12.85 4.18 -14.58
C THR A 216 13.30 4.67 -13.22
N MET A 217 14.60 4.92 -13.12
CA MET A 217 15.23 5.60 -11.99
C MET A 217 14.74 7.05 -11.82
N ILE A 218 13.96 7.62 -12.75
CA ILE A 218 13.62 9.05 -12.78
C ILE A 218 12.85 9.49 -11.53
N PRO A 219 11.77 8.82 -11.07
CA PRO A 219 11.05 9.26 -9.90
C PRO A 219 11.84 9.03 -8.60
N ILE A 220 12.74 8.04 -8.60
CA ILE A 220 13.69 7.85 -7.50
C ILE A 220 14.71 8.99 -7.48
N PHE A 221 15.30 9.35 -8.61
CA PHE A 221 16.20 10.49 -8.72
C PHE A 221 15.51 11.78 -8.25
N ARG A 222 14.24 11.98 -8.60
CA ARG A 222 13.45 13.14 -8.14
C ARG A 222 13.16 13.09 -6.64
N LEU A 223 12.83 11.92 -6.09
CA LEU A 223 12.72 11.74 -4.63
C LEU A 223 14.05 12.04 -3.94
N THR A 224 15.15 11.53 -4.48
CA THR A 224 16.51 11.82 -4.01
C THR A 224 16.76 13.32 -4.00
N VAL A 225 16.46 14.05 -5.09
CA VAL A 225 16.59 15.51 -5.15
C VAL A 225 15.68 16.19 -4.13
N PHE A 226 14.42 15.80 -4.03
CA PHE A 226 13.49 16.36 -3.06
C PHE A 226 13.95 16.15 -1.60
N PHE A 227 14.57 15.01 -1.35
CA PHE A 227 14.97 14.58 -0.02
C PHE A 227 16.34 15.11 0.41
N ILE A 228 17.25 15.26 -0.54
CA ILE A 228 18.63 15.67 -0.30
C ILE A 228 18.77 17.18 -0.21
N PHE A 229 18.05 17.92 -1.04
CA PHE A 229 18.17 19.36 -1.08
C PHE A 229 17.22 20.00 -0.08
N ASP A 230 17.73 20.96 0.69
CA ASP A 230 16.87 21.86 1.45
C ASP A 230 16.18 22.81 0.46
N TRP A 231 14.86 22.80 0.46
CA TRP A 231 14.07 23.70 -0.35
C TRP A 231 13.77 24.93 0.49
N PRO A 232 14.41 26.08 0.25
CA PRO A 232 14.01 27.32 0.90
C PRO A 232 12.57 27.59 0.48
N SER A 233 11.64 27.48 1.43
CA SER A 233 10.30 28.05 1.24
C SER A 233 10.51 29.54 1.00
N GLY A 234 10.14 30.03 -0.18
CA GLY A 234 10.09 31.45 -0.43
C GLY A 234 9.26 32.08 0.69
N THR A 235 9.89 32.93 1.49
CA THR A 235 9.18 33.79 2.44
C THR A 235 8.22 34.64 1.63
N VAL A 236 6.92 34.37 1.76
CA VAL A 236 5.85 35.30 1.37
C VAL A 236 5.42 36.03 2.63
#